data_AF-A0A4P5YNT0-F1
#
_entry.id   AF-A0A4P5YNT0-F1
#
_cell.length_a   1.000
_cell.length_b   1.000
_cell.length_c   1.000
_cell.angle_alpha   90.00
_cell.angle_beta   90.00
_cell.angle_gamma   90.00
#
_symmetry.space_group_name_H-M   'P 1'
#
loop_
_entity.id
_entity.type
_entity.pdbx_description
1 polymer ?
#
loop_
_entity_poly.entity_id
_entity_poly.type
_entity_poly.pdbx_seq_one_letter_code
_entity_poly.pdbx_strand_id
1 'polypeptide(L)'
;MPPSTPVILVVLIWRRACYENFRNTLSKFDFYVAGMADLTSVERFGLELFNFKALCSRCHSSEPSIAPNGSVLPPLFTDFTYENIGVPRNTSIPGNPTPSLGLGGRKDIAARSPAGNEIGKHKVMTLRNVAVTAPYGHNGVFATLEEIVHFYNSRDVLGRVVSDRDPGFGVRGWPVPEVTQNVNFEEVGNLGLTPDEEAALVAFMKTLTDNYPAFGNDPNVPPGTPSPFANTPFPPFP
;
A
#
# COMPACT_ATOMS: atom_id res chain seq x y z
N MET A 1 1.31 -28.34 32.95
CA MET A 1 0.55 -27.75 31.83
C MET A 1 0.23 -26.33 32.23
N PRO A 2 0.74 -25.29 31.55
CA PRO A 2 0.34 -23.93 31.86
C PRO A 2 -1.11 -23.72 31.37
N PRO A 3 -1.94 -22.95 32.09
CA PRO A 3 -3.29 -22.66 31.65
C PRO A 3 -3.23 -21.78 30.41
N SER A 4 -3.97 -22.18 29.36
CA SER A 4 -4.22 -21.38 28.17
C SER A 4 -4.88 -20.07 28.58
N THR A 5 -4.11 -18.99 28.64
CA THR A 5 -4.68 -17.65 28.69
C THR A 5 -5.58 -17.50 27.46
N PRO A 6 -6.89 -17.23 27.60
CA PRO A 6 -7.77 -17.16 26.44
C PRO A 6 -7.29 -15.99 25.57
N VAL A 7 -7.12 -16.24 24.28
CA VAL A 7 -6.69 -15.29 23.23
C VAL A 7 -7.44 -13.95 23.33
N ILE A 8 -8.69 -13.98 23.81
CA ILE A 8 -9.53 -12.83 24.15
C ILE A 8 -8.83 -11.83 25.08
N LEU A 9 -8.16 -12.30 26.14
CA LEU A 9 -7.47 -11.42 27.10
C LEU A 9 -6.25 -10.75 26.45
N VAL A 10 -5.56 -11.45 25.53
CA VAL A 10 -4.38 -10.92 24.82
C VAL A 10 -4.80 -9.81 23.84
N VAL A 11 -5.88 -10.01 23.09
CA VAL A 11 -6.44 -9.00 22.17
C VAL A 11 -6.93 -7.76 22.91
N LEU A 12 -7.53 -7.92 24.10
CA LEU A 12 -8.02 -6.82 24.94
C LEU A 12 -6.88 -6.04 25.63
N ILE A 13 -5.83 -6.74 26.08
CA ILE A 13 -4.63 -6.10 26.66
C ILE A 13 -3.88 -5.30 25.60
N TRP A 14 -3.74 -5.83 24.38
CA TRP A 14 -3.14 -5.10 23.26
C TRP A 14 -3.99 -3.89 22.85
N ARG A 15 -5.33 -3.98 22.89
CA ARG A 15 -6.19 -2.81 22.67
C ARG A 15 -5.92 -1.68 23.66
N ARG A 16 -5.72 -1.97 24.96
CA ARG A 16 -5.35 -0.92 25.94
C ARG A 16 -3.96 -0.33 25.68
N ALA A 17 -2.98 -1.17 25.37
CA ALA A 17 -1.62 -0.71 25.05
C ALA A 17 -1.57 0.12 23.74
N CYS A 18 -2.40 -0.21 22.75
CA CYS A 18 -2.54 0.54 21.50
C CYS A 18 -3.41 1.80 21.63
N TYR A 19 -4.42 1.80 22.50
CA TYR A 19 -5.31 2.96 22.71
C TYR A 19 -4.57 4.15 23.34
N GLU A 20 -3.52 3.90 24.12
CA GLU A 20 -2.70 4.97 24.70
C GLU A 20 -1.69 5.56 23.70
N ASN A 21 -1.50 4.97 22.50
CA ASN A 21 -0.56 5.43 21.46
C ASN A 21 -1.10 5.22 20.03
N PHE A 22 -2.29 5.76 19.72
CA PHE A 22 -3.01 5.58 18.45
C PHE A 22 -2.15 5.69 17.17
N ARG A 23 -1.85 4.54 16.56
CA ARG A 23 -2.09 4.27 15.13
C ARG A 23 -2.74 2.90 15.05
N ASN A 24 -4.03 2.85 14.74
CA ASN A 24 -4.77 1.61 14.46
C ASN A 24 -4.10 0.92 13.27
N THR A 25 -3.18 0.01 13.55
CA THR A 25 -2.52 -0.88 12.58
C THR A 25 -2.89 -2.29 13.00
N LEU A 26 -4.08 -2.70 12.61
CA LEU A 26 -4.70 -3.97 13.00
C LEU A 26 -4.95 -4.80 11.75
N SER A 27 -3.93 -4.95 10.90
CA SER A 27 -4.01 -5.74 9.68
C SER A 27 -3.54 -7.17 9.90
N LYS A 28 -3.88 -8.10 8.99
CA LYS A 28 -3.41 -9.50 9.08
C LYS A 28 -1.89 -9.57 9.13
N PHE A 29 -1.22 -8.70 8.38
CA PHE A 29 0.24 -8.60 8.39
C PHE A 29 0.79 -8.20 9.77
N ASP A 30 0.15 -7.25 10.46
CA ASP A 30 0.57 -6.84 11.80
C ASP A 30 0.45 -8.01 12.79
N PHE A 31 -0.63 -8.80 12.71
CA PHE A 31 -0.78 -10.03 13.50
C PHE A 31 0.23 -11.11 13.12
N TYR A 32 0.58 -11.25 11.85
CA TYR A 32 1.62 -12.16 11.39
C TYR A 32 2.99 -11.80 11.95
N VAL A 33 3.39 -10.53 11.88
CA VAL A 33 4.65 -10.05 12.46
C VAL A 33 4.68 -10.24 13.98
N ALA A 34 3.54 -10.13 14.66
CA ALA A 34 3.41 -10.41 16.09
C ALA A 34 3.36 -11.91 16.45
N GLY A 35 3.41 -12.83 15.47
CA GLY A 35 3.30 -14.27 15.69
C GLY A 35 1.91 -14.74 16.12
N MET A 36 0.88 -13.94 15.84
CA MET A 36 -0.51 -14.17 16.23
C MET A 36 -1.41 -14.62 15.07
N ALA A 37 -0.91 -14.63 13.84
CA ALA A 37 -1.61 -15.13 12.68
C ALA A 37 -0.63 -15.73 11.67
N ASP A 38 -1.13 -16.64 10.83
CA ASP A 38 -0.38 -17.18 9.71
C ASP A 38 -0.82 -16.53 8.39
N LEU A 39 0.17 -16.22 7.56
CA LEU A 39 -0.04 -16.02 6.13
C LEU A 39 -0.25 -17.38 5.45
N THR A 40 -1.21 -17.42 4.53
CA THR A 40 -1.36 -18.53 3.58
C THR A 40 -0.09 -18.68 2.73
N SER A 41 0.07 -19.82 2.07
CA SER A 41 1.21 -20.04 1.16
C SER A 41 1.30 -18.95 0.07
N VAL A 42 0.17 -18.52 -0.47
CA VAL A 42 0.10 -17.48 -1.52
C VAL A 42 0.46 -16.10 -0.97
N GLU A 43 -0.07 -15.71 0.20
CA GLU A 43 0.27 -14.43 0.84
C GLU A 43 1.76 -14.37 1.23
N ARG A 44 2.33 -15.48 1.72
CA ARG A 44 3.75 -15.57 2.06
C ARG A 44 4.64 -15.48 0.82
N PHE A 45 4.26 -16.17 -0.27
CA PHE A 45 4.95 -16.04 -1.55
C PHE A 45 4.87 -14.61 -2.10
N GLY A 46 3.71 -13.95 -1.96
CA GLY A 46 3.55 -12.53 -2.27
C GLY A 46 4.50 -11.62 -1.49
N LEU A 47 4.67 -11.85 -0.17
CA LEU A 47 5.62 -11.11 0.65
C LEU A 47 7.07 -11.32 0.19
N GLU A 48 7.44 -12.55 -0.20
CA GLU A 48 8.77 -12.84 -0.74
C GLU A 48 9.02 -12.10 -2.05
N LEU A 49 8.07 -12.16 -2.99
CA LEU A 49 8.13 -11.40 -4.24
C LEU A 49 8.26 -9.90 -3.97
N PHE A 50 7.45 -9.37 -3.05
CA PHE A 50 7.43 -7.96 -2.66
C PHE A 50 8.80 -7.48 -2.16
N ASN A 51 9.50 -8.32 -1.41
CA ASN A 51 10.80 -7.99 -0.82
C ASN A 51 11.98 -8.20 -1.77
N PHE A 52 11.83 -9.07 -2.77
CA PHE A 52 12.92 -9.49 -3.63
C PHE A 52 12.58 -9.27 -5.10
N LYS A 53 11.96 -10.23 -5.77
CA LYS A 53 11.81 -10.25 -7.23
C LYS A 53 11.13 -9.00 -7.78
N ALA A 54 10.06 -8.54 -7.14
CA ALA A 54 9.27 -7.39 -7.57
C ALA A 54 9.82 -6.05 -7.06
N LEU A 55 10.83 -6.07 -6.19
CA LEU A 55 11.55 -4.91 -5.65
C LEU A 55 10.66 -3.85 -4.97
N CYS A 56 9.41 -4.18 -4.65
CA CYS A 56 8.45 -3.21 -4.10
C CYS A 56 8.94 -2.60 -2.78
N SER A 57 9.63 -3.39 -1.95
CA SER A 57 10.20 -2.97 -0.67
C SER A 57 11.28 -1.89 -0.77
N ARG A 58 11.85 -1.65 -1.96
CA ARG A 58 12.85 -0.58 -2.19
C ARG A 58 12.29 0.80 -1.88
N CYS A 59 11.02 1.03 -2.20
CA CYS A 59 10.31 2.25 -1.86
C CYS A 59 9.25 2.01 -0.77
N HIS A 60 8.64 0.82 -0.73
CA HIS A 60 7.57 0.46 0.20
C HIS A 60 8.06 -0.48 1.31
N SER A 61 9.01 -0.03 2.14
CA SER A 61 9.63 -0.87 3.17
C SER A 61 8.62 -1.62 4.05
N SER A 62 8.76 -2.94 4.09
CA SER A 62 8.01 -3.85 4.97
C SER A 62 8.66 -4.04 6.33
N GLU A 63 9.75 -3.32 6.62
CA GLU A 63 10.48 -3.43 7.88
C GLU A 63 9.99 -2.40 8.92
N PRO A 64 10.01 -2.73 10.21
CA PRO A 64 9.75 -1.76 11.28
C PRO A 64 10.71 -0.58 11.20
N SER A 65 10.21 0.61 11.54
CA SER A 65 11.03 1.82 11.65
C SER A 65 11.26 2.20 13.11
N ILE A 66 12.33 2.94 13.41
CA ILE A 66 12.63 3.41 14.76
C ILE A 66 12.32 4.89 14.85
N ALA A 67 11.42 5.27 15.76
CA ALA A 67 11.09 6.66 16.03
C ALA A 67 12.24 7.37 16.79
N PRO A 68 12.31 8.71 16.77
CA PRO A 68 13.37 9.46 17.47
C PRO A 68 13.46 9.20 18.98
N ASN A 69 12.35 8.79 19.59
CA ASN A 69 12.28 8.42 21.01
C ASN A 69 12.69 6.95 21.27
N GLY A 70 13.17 6.24 20.26
CA GLY A 70 13.57 4.83 20.32
C GLY A 70 12.43 3.81 20.21
N SER A 71 11.17 4.24 20.04
CA SER A 71 10.07 3.29 19.91
C SER A 71 10.06 2.63 18.53
N VAL A 72 9.83 1.31 18.49
CA VAL A 72 9.64 0.57 17.24
C VAL A 72 8.24 0.88 16.69
N LEU A 73 8.19 1.35 15.46
CA LEU A 73 6.97 1.58 14.71
C LEU A 73 6.77 0.44 13.71
N PRO A 74 5.55 -0.08 13.57
CA PRO A 74 5.26 -1.09 12.56
C PRO A 74 5.53 -0.53 11.16
N PRO A 75 5.83 -1.40 10.16
CA PRO A 75 6.17 -0.96 8.82
C PRO A 75 5.07 -0.10 8.23
N LEU A 76 5.45 1.05 7.69
CA LEU A 76 4.50 1.97 7.06
C LEU A 76 4.37 1.72 5.55
N PHE A 77 5.16 0.80 4.98
CA PHE A 77 5.14 0.49 3.54
C PHE A 77 5.34 1.74 2.68
N THR A 78 6.25 2.60 3.13
CA THR A 78 6.72 3.81 2.47
C THR A 78 8.03 4.22 3.12
N ASP A 79 8.98 4.68 2.33
CA ASP A 79 10.23 5.31 2.73
C ASP A 79 10.12 6.85 2.76
N PHE A 80 8.93 7.39 2.42
CA PHE A 80 8.63 8.81 2.29
C PHE A 80 9.40 9.57 1.21
N THR A 81 10.04 8.85 0.28
CA THR A 81 10.71 9.45 -0.88
C THR A 81 9.69 9.86 -1.96
N TYR A 82 10.21 10.32 -3.09
CA TYR A 82 9.42 10.81 -4.21
C TYR A 82 9.94 10.20 -5.51
N GLU A 83 9.03 9.61 -6.28
CA GLU A 83 9.37 8.87 -7.49
C GLU A 83 8.45 9.27 -8.64
N ASN A 84 8.95 9.19 -9.88
CA ASN A 84 8.12 9.25 -11.06
C ASN A 84 8.10 7.85 -11.72
N ILE A 85 7.05 7.08 -11.46
CA ILE A 85 6.88 5.75 -12.07
C ILE A 85 6.32 5.81 -13.51
N GLY A 86 6.13 7.00 -14.06
CA GLY A 86 5.64 7.18 -15.43
C GLY A 86 4.16 6.90 -15.62
N VAL A 87 3.32 7.17 -14.61
CA VAL A 87 1.86 6.98 -14.67
C VAL A 87 1.29 7.68 -15.91
N PRO A 88 0.41 7.02 -16.70
CA PRO A 88 -0.23 7.66 -17.84
C PRO A 88 -1.28 8.68 -17.39
N ARG A 89 -1.65 9.59 -18.30
CA ARG A 89 -2.68 10.58 -18.05
C ARG A 89 -4.05 9.91 -17.88
N ASN A 90 -4.79 10.31 -16.85
CA ASN A 90 -6.22 9.99 -16.71
C ASN A 90 -7.07 11.01 -17.48
N THR A 91 -7.61 10.62 -18.64
CA THR A 91 -8.45 11.50 -19.46
C THR A 91 -9.89 11.58 -18.97
N SER A 92 -10.25 10.80 -17.95
CA SER A 92 -11.60 10.73 -17.38
C SER A 92 -11.83 11.74 -16.24
N ILE A 93 -10.78 12.44 -15.78
CA ILE A 93 -10.92 13.52 -14.80
C ILE A 93 -11.75 14.66 -15.41
N PRO A 94 -12.84 15.12 -14.75
CA PRO A 94 -13.65 16.23 -15.23
C PRO A 94 -12.81 17.49 -15.51
N GLY A 95 -13.03 18.10 -16.68
CA GLY A 95 -12.25 19.26 -17.13
C GLY A 95 -10.84 18.93 -17.65
N ASN A 96 -10.41 17.67 -17.58
CA ASN A 96 -9.15 17.16 -18.12
C ASN A 96 -7.95 18.07 -17.78
N PRO A 97 -7.64 18.30 -16.49
CA PRO A 97 -6.64 19.27 -16.07
C PRO A 97 -5.25 18.92 -16.60
N THR A 98 -4.38 19.92 -16.77
CA THR A 98 -2.98 19.68 -17.13
C THR A 98 -2.30 18.75 -16.12
N PRO A 99 -1.37 17.87 -16.55
CA PRO A 99 -0.69 16.95 -15.65
C PRO A 99 -0.05 17.65 -14.46
N SER A 100 -0.04 16.99 -13.30
CA SER A 100 0.65 17.49 -12.12
C SER A 100 2.15 17.35 -12.31
N LEU A 101 2.91 18.43 -12.11
CA LEU A 101 4.38 18.33 -12.06
C LEU A 101 4.89 17.69 -10.75
N GLY A 102 3.99 17.25 -9.87
CA GLY A 102 4.32 16.62 -8.61
C GLY A 102 5.13 17.55 -7.69
N LEU A 103 6.15 16.99 -7.05
CA LEU A 103 7.06 17.71 -6.17
C LEU A 103 7.73 18.88 -6.90
N GLY A 104 8.14 18.70 -8.15
CA GLY A 104 8.74 19.75 -8.98
C GLY A 104 7.81 20.90 -9.36
N GLY A 105 6.49 20.76 -9.18
CA GLY A 105 5.53 21.85 -9.36
C GLY A 105 5.52 22.88 -8.23
N ARG A 106 6.14 22.56 -7.08
CA ARG A 106 6.24 23.46 -5.94
C ARG A 106 7.32 24.51 -6.17
N LYS A 107 6.95 25.80 -6.03
CA LYS A 107 7.87 26.93 -6.26
C LYS A 107 9.12 26.89 -5.38
N ASP A 108 8.98 26.51 -4.11
CA ASP A 108 10.08 26.41 -3.16
C ASP A 108 11.05 25.28 -3.50
N ILE A 109 10.55 24.17 -4.06
CA ILE A 109 11.38 23.06 -4.52
C ILE A 109 12.04 23.38 -5.87
N ALA A 110 11.29 23.94 -6.82
CA ALA A 110 11.83 24.36 -8.11
C ALA A 110 12.98 25.37 -7.96
N ALA A 111 12.91 26.27 -6.97
CA ALA A 111 14.00 27.19 -6.66
C ALA A 111 15.26 26.49 -6.12
N ARG A 112 15.11 25.36 -5.43
CA ARG A 112 16.22 24.56 -4.86
C ARG A 112 16.74 23.49 -5.82
N SER A 113 15.93 23.06 -6.78
CA SER A 113 16.25 22.08 -7.83
C SER A 113 16.00 22.69 -9.22
N PRO A 114 16.78 23.73 -9.61
CA PRO A 114 16.54 24.46 -10.86
C PRO A 114 16.76 23.62 -12.13
N ALA A 115 17.49 22.50 -12.01
CA ALA A 115 17.65 21.52 -13.08
C ALA A 115 16.37 20.71 -13.37
N GLY A 116 15.34 20.80 -12.51
CA GLY A 116 14.07 20.12 -12.73
C GLY A 116 14.06 18.64 -12.34
N ASN A 117 15.00 18.20 -11.49
CA ASN A 117 15.14 16.78 -11.09
C ASN A 117 13.93 16.24 -10.29
N GLU A 118 13.06 17.12 -9.80
CA GLU A 118 11.85 16.73 -9.04
C GLU A 118 10.57 16.75 -9.89
N ILE A 119 10.65 17.13 -11.16
CA ILE A 119 9.51 17.21 -12.07
C ILE A 119 8.92 15.81 -12.27
N GLY A 120 7.59 15.69 -12.07
CA GLY A 120 6.82 14.45 -12.24
C GLY A 120 6.86 13.51 -11.03
N LYS A 121 7.75 13.75 -10.06
CA LYS A 121 7.89 12.88 -8.90
C LYS A 121 6.75 13.10 -7.91
N HIS A 122 6.12 12.02 -7.47
CA HIS A 122 5.07 12.02 -6.47
C HIS A 122 5.54 11.23 -5.24
N LYS A 123 5.01 11.59 -4.07
CA LYS A 123 5.38 10.92 -2.82
C LYS A 123 5.03 9.44 -2.90
N VAL A 124 5.96 8.58 -2.49
CA VAL A 124 5.70 7.15 -2.29
C VAL A 124 4.70 7.03 -1.13
N MET A 125 3.45 6.65 -1.43
CA MET A 125 2.39 6.55 -0.43
C MET A 125 2.45 5.23 0.33
N THR A 126 1.90 5.21 1.55
CA THR A 126 1.76 3.96 2.31
C THR A 126 0.88 2.96 1.57
N LEU A 127 1.23 1.67 1.66
CA LEU A 127 0.36 0.58 1.17
C LEU A 127 -0.59 0.04 2.24
N ARG A 128 -0.62 0.63 3.44
CA ARG A 128 -1.65 0.28 4.44
C ARG A 128 -3.02 0.63 3.90
N ASN A 129 -3.97 -0.31 4.00
CA ASN A 129 -5.31 -0.23 3.44
C ASN A 129 -5.39 -0.10 1.92
N VAL A 130 -4.31 -0.41 1.17
CA VAL A 130 -4.31 -0.25 -0.29
C VAL A 130 -5.44 -1.02 -0.99
N ALA A 131 -5.86 -2.18 -0.45
CA ALA A 131 -6.92 -2.98 -1.06
C ALA A 131 -8.32 -2.35 -1.00
N VAL A 132 -8.51 -1.27 -0.23
CA VAL A 132 -9.83 -0.60 -0.04
C VAL A 132 -9.80 0.88 -0.40
N THR A 133 -8.79 1.33 -1.13
CA THR A 133 -8.60 2.74 -1.51
C THR A 133 -8.53 2.96 -3.02
N ALA A 134 -9.17 2.10 -3.81
CA ALA A 134 -9.31 2.32 -5.24
C ALA A 134 -10.01 3.66 -5.53
N PRO A 135 -9.72 4.33 -6.67
CA PRO A 135 -8.77 3.95 -7.72
C PRO A 135 -7.30 4.25 -7.37
N TYR A 136 -6.36 3.83 -8.22
CA TYR A 136 -4.91 3.87 -7.95
C TYR A 136 -4.12 4.77 -8.90
N GLY A 137 -2.91 5.13 -8.47
CA GLY A 137 -2.09 6.18 -9.06
C GLY A 137 -2.46 7.56 -8.51
N HIS A 138 -1.55 8.54 -8.61
CA HIS A 138 -1.81 9.88 -8.06
C HIS A 138 -3.01 10.59 -8.74
N ASN A 139 -3.35 10.17 -9.95
CA ASN A 139 -4.45 10.68 -10.75
C ASN A 139 -5.63 9.69 -10.87
N GLY A 140 -5.59 8.56 -10.15
CA GLY A 140 -6.65 7.56 -10.15
C GLY A 140 -6.90 6.88 -11.50
N VAL A 141 -5.89 6.78 -12.37
CA VAL A 141 -6.05 6.18 -13.71
C VAL A 141 -6.31 4.67 -13.65
N PHE A 142 -5.83 3.99 -12.60
CA PHE A 142 -5.95 2.53 -12.50
C PHE A 142 -7.16 2.13 -11.68
N ALA A 143 -8.03 1.29 -12.23
CA ALA A 143 -9.29 0.95 -11.58
C ALA A 143 -9.13 -0.03 -10.42
N THR A 144 -8.16 -0.95 -10.51
CA THR A 144 -7.97 -2.07 -9.58
C THR A 144 -6.53 -2.17 -9.08
N LEU A 145 -6.35 -2.88 -7.97
CA LEU A 145 -5.03 -3.12 -7.40
C LEU A 145 -4.19 -3.99 -8.34
N GLU A 146 -4.85 -4.96 -8.98
CA GLU A 146 -4.31 -5.82 -10.01
C GLU A 146 -3.77 -5.00 -11.19
N GLU A 147 -4.48 -3.97 -11.64
CA GLU A 147 -4.08 -3.16 -12.80
C GLU A 147 -2.85 -2.29 -12.52
N ILE A 148 -2.73 -1.68 -11.33
CA ILE A 148 -1.52 -0.94 -10.98
C ILE A 148 -0.33 -1.87 -10.76
N VAL A 149 -0.51 -3.07 -10.17
CA VAL A 149 0.55 -4.08 -10.08
C VAL A 149 1.02 -4.51 -11.47
N HIS A 150 0.08 -4.74 -12.38
CA HIS A 150 0.39 -5.09 -13.76
C HIS A 150 1.15 -3.96 -14.47
N PHE A 151 0.81 -2.70 -14.20
CA PHE A 151 1.57 -1.54 -14.70
C PHE A 151 3.02 -1.55 -14.21
N TYR A 152 3.26 -1.76 -12.91
CA TYR A 152 4.61 -1.89 -12.36
C TYR A 152 5.40 -3.01 -13.04
N ASN A 153 4.76 -4.15 -13.34
CA ASN A 153 5.42 -5.28 -13.98
C ASN A 153 5.76 -5.01 -15.46
N SER A 154 4.90 -4.30 -16.20
CA SER A 154 4.86 -4.40 -17.65
C SER A 154 4.96 -3.08 -18.43
N ARG A 155 5.08 -1.93 -17.75
CA ARG A 155 5.13 -0.57 -18.36
C ARG A 155 6.08 -0.47 -19.56
N ASP A 156 7.24 -1.12 -19.47
CA ASP A 156 8.33 -1.06 -20.44
C ASP A 156 8.42 -2.32 -21.31
N VAL A 157 7.53 -3.28 -21.10
CA VAL A 157 7.46 -4.55 -21.84
C VAL A 157 6.34 -4.51 -22.87
N LEU A 158 5.15 -4.03 -22.48
CA LEU A 158 4.03 -3.90 -23.40
C LEU A 158 4.24 -2.75 -24.39
N GLY A 159 3.47 -2.76 -25.47
CA GLY A 159 3.49 -1.71 -26.48
C GLY A 159 2.93 -0.38 -25.98
N ARG A 160 2.58 0.50 -26.92
CA ARG A 160 1.92 1.77 -26.63
C ARG A 160 0.48 1.76 -27.12
N VAL A 161 -0.39 2.40 -26.35
CA VAL A 161 -1.78 2.69 -26.71
C VAL A 161 -2.04 4.19 -26.61
N VAL A 162 -3.15 4.65 -27.20
CA VAL A 162 -3.39 6.10 -27.37
C VAL A 162 -3.74 6.78 -26.05
N SER A 163 -4.54 6.13 -25.19
CA SER A 163 -4.99 6.70 -23.92
C SER A 163 -5.46 5.62 -22.94
N ASP A 164 -5.81 6.04 -21.73
CA ASP A 164 -6.47 5.25 -20.68
C ASP A 164 -7.86 4.71 -21.08
N ARG A 165 -8.41 5.14 -22.22
CA ARG A 165 -9.69 4.66 -22.77
C ARG A 165 -9.53 3.68 -23.92
N ASP A 166 -8.30 3.39 -24.33
CA ASP A 166 -8.03 2.42 -25.39
C ASP A 166 -8.39 1.01 -24.91
N PRO A 167 -9.10 0.18 -25.70
CA PRO A 167 -9.39 -1.21 -25.31
C PRO A 167 -8.16 -2.08 -25.04
N GLY A 168 -6.97 -1.63 -25.46
CA GLY A 168 -5.69 -2.28 -25.17
C GLY A 168 -4.97 -1.76 -23.94
N PHE A 169 -5.55 -0.83 -23.17
CA PHE A 169 -4.96 -0.34 -21.92
C PHE A 169 -4.70 -1.49 -20.95
N GLY A 170 -3.43 -1.67 -20.57
CA GLY A 170 -3.00 -2.77 -19.71
C GLY A 170 -3.05 -4.17 -20.33
N VAL A 171 -3.32 -4.29 -21.63
CA VAL A 171 -3.34 -5.58 -22.35
C VAL A 171 -2.35 -5.58 -23.50
N ARG A 172 -2.45 -4.60 -24.40
CA ARG A 172 -1.53 -4.43 -25.53
C ARG A 172 -0.44 -3.41 -25.23
N GLY A 173 -0.70 -2.49 -24.30
CA GLY A 173 0.21 -1.39 -24.04
C GLY A 173 -0.29 -0.40 -23.01
N TRP A 174 0.60 0.54 -22.72
CA TRP A 174 0.35 1.66 -21.85
C TRP A 174 0.51 2.97 -22.62
N PRO A 175 -0.30 4.02 -22.34
CA PRO A 175 -0.04 5.34 -22.87
C PRO A 175 1.34 5.85 -22.43
N VAL A 176 1.82 6.89 -23.10
CA VAL A 176 3.02 7.58 -22.64
C VAL A 176 2.80 8.17 -21.23
N PRO A 177 3.86 8.27 -20.40
CA PRO A 177 3.79 8.97 -19.12
C PRO A 177 3.22 10.38 -19.27
N GLU A 178 2.40 10.82 -18.32
CA GLU A 178 1.88 12.19 -18.34
C GLU A 178 2.97 13.26 -18.13
N VAL A 179 4.07 12.87 -17.47
CA VAL A 179 5.31 13.64 -17.33
C VAL A 179 6.48 12.70 -17.63
N THR A 180 7.23 12.98 -18.69
CA THR A 180 8.29 12.09 -19.20
C THR A 180 9.66 12.35 -18.56
N GLN A 181 9.84 13.49 -17.87
CA GLN A 181 11.06 13.77 -17.13
C GLN A 181 11.18 12.90 -15.87
N ASN A 182 12.40 12.50 -15.53
CA ASN A 182 12.75 11.80 -14.29
C ASN A 182 12.01 10.47 -14.06
N VAL A 183 11.48 9.85 -15.12
CA VAL A 183 10.81 8.54 -15.00
C VAL A 183 11.82 7.48 -14.55
N ASN A 184 11.49 6.73 -13.51
CA ASN A 184 12.29 5.64 -12.98
C ASN A 184 12.13 4.41 -13.88
N PHE A 185 13.20 4.08 -14.61
CA PHE A 185 13.33 2.89 -15.47
C PHE A 185 14.25 1.83 -14.86
N GLU A 186 14.80 2.06 -13.67
CA GLU A 186 15.77 1.17 -13.04
C GLU A 186 15.09 0.11 -12.17
N GLU A 187 14.04 0.50 -11.44
CA GLU A 187 13.43 -0.35 -10.40
C GLU A 187 12.05 -0.89 -10.80
N VAL A 188 11.40 -0.31 -11.81
CA VAL A 188 10.01 -0.62 -12.19
C VAL A 188 9.83 -0.62 -13.71
N GLY A 189 8.80 -1.32 -14.19
CA GLY A 189 8.33 -1.32 -15.58
C GLY A 189 8.68 -2.57 -16.37
N ASN A 190 9.61 -3.40 -15.89
CA ASN A 190 9.91 -4.73 -16.42
C ASN A 190 10.35 -5.66 -15.28
N LEU A 191 9.39 -6.12 -14.47
CA LEU A 191 9.69 -6.94 -13.29
C LEU A 191 9.78 -8.45 -13.61
N GLY A 192 9.39 -8.86 -14.82
CA GLY A 192 9.43 -10.26 -15.25
C GLY A 192 8.54 -11.17 -14.41
N LEU A 193 7.45 -10.63 -13.86
CA LEU A 193 6.48 -11.38 -13.06
C LEU A 193 5.51 -12.13 -13.95
N THR A 194 5.15 -13.33 -13.55
CA THR A 194 4.05 -14.11 -14.13
C THR A 194 2.70 -13.64 -13.58
N PRO A 195 1.57 -13.99 -14.23
CA PRO A 195 0.24 -13.69 -13.69
C PRO A 195 0.01 -14.23 -12.27
N ASP A 196 0.54 -15.41 -11.95
CA ASP A 196 0.41 -16.00 -10.60
C ASP A 196 1.23 -15.23 -9.57
N GLU A 197 2.39 -14.69 -9.96
CA GLU A 197 3.22 -13.85 -9.09
C GLU A 197 2.57 -12.47 -8.84
N GLU A 198 1.98 -11.86 -9.88
CA GLU A 198 1.17 -10.64 -9.70
C GLU A 198 -0.01 -10.89 -8.75
N ALA A 199 -0.72 -12.01 -8.92
CA ALA A 199 -1.82 -12.39 -8.04
C ALA A 199 -1.36 -12.63 -6.59
N ALA A 200 -0.18 -13.23 -6.40
CA ALA A 200 0.40 -13.42 -5.08
C ALA A 200 0.78 -12.10 -4.40
N LEU A 201 1.36 -11.13 -5.13
CA LEU A 201 1.61 -9.78 -4.63
C LEU A 201 0.33 -9.09 -4.17
N VAL A 202 -0.72 -9.18 -4.99
CA VAL A 202 -2.04 -8.62 -4.65
C VAL A 202 -2.62 -9.31 -3.40
N ALA A 203 -2.48 -10.63 -3.27
CA ALA A 203 -2.91 -11.37 -2.09
C ALA A 203 -2.16 -10.90 -0.84
N PHE A 204 -0.84 -10.72 -0.93
CA PHE A 204 -0.05 -10.14 0.16
C PHE A 204 -0.51 -8.72 0.52
N MET A 205 -0.68 -7.82 -0.45
CA MET A 205 -1.10 -6.44 -0.17
C MET A 205 -2.51 -6.36 0.45
N LYS A 206 -3.40 -7.31 0.16
CA LYS A 206 -4.71 -7.41 0.84
C LYS A 206 -4.57 -7.67 2.34
N THR A 207 -3.48 -8.29 2.80
CA THR A 207 -3.18 -8.51 4.23
C THR A 207 -2.86 -7.23 4.99
N LEU A 208 -2.60 -6.12 4.29
CA LEU A 208 -2.28 -4.80 4.86
C LEU A 208 -3.54 -3.97 5.18
N THR A 209 -4.73 -4.58 5.08
CA THR A 209 -6.02 -3.96 5.39
C THR A 209 -6.31 -4.10 6.87
N ASP A 210 -6.63 -2.99 7.53
CA ASP A 210 -6.97 -2.96 8.95
C ASP A 210 -8.29 -3.69 9.27
N ASN A 211 -8.55 -3.87 10.57
CA ASN A 211 -9.67 -4.62 11.14
C ASN A 211 -9.59 -6.13 10.90
N TYR A 212 -8.41 -6.71 11.11
CA TYR A 212 -8.17 -8.15 11.15
C TYR A 212 -8.04 -8.69 12.59
N PRO A 213 -8.66 -9.85 12.92
CA PRO A 213 -9.77 -10.44 12.18
C PRO A 213 -10.97 -9.46 12.16
N ALA A 214 -11.82 -9.57 11.14
CA ALA A 214 -13.01 -8.72 11.04
C ALA A 214 -13.80 -8.77 12.34
N PHE A 215 -14.12 -7.60 12.90
CA PHE A 215 -14.82 -7.51 14.18
C PHE A 215 -16.12 -8.34 14.12
N GLY A 216 -16.25 -9.32 15.02
CA GLY A 216 -17.40 -10.24 15.06
C GLY A 216 -17.25 -11.54 14.25
N ASN A 217 -16.15 -11.72 13.53
CA ASN A 217 -15.86 -12.92 12.72
C ASN A 217 -14.61 -13.68 13.18
N ASP A 218 -14.16 -13.48 14.42
CA ASP A 218 -13.16 -14.36 15.02
C ASP A 218 -13.81 -15.74 15.27
N PRO A 219 -13.36 -16.83 14.64
CA PRO A 219 -13.94 -18.16 14.84
C PRO A 219 -13.83 -18.66 16.28
N ASN A 220 -12.97 -18.05 17.10
CA ASN A 220 -12.82 -18.33 18.53
C ASN A 220 -13.77 -17.52 19.41
N VAL A 221 -14.53 -16.56 18.85
CA VAL A 221 -15.50 -15.75 19.57
C VAL A 221 -16.92 -16.21 19.18
N PRO A 222 -17.68 -16.84 20.09
CA PRO A 222 -19.04 -17.28 19.79
C PRO A 222 -19.92 -16.12 19.28
N PRO A 223 -20.77 -16.35 18.26
CA PRO A 223 -21.75 -15.37 17.83
C PRO A 223 -22.62 -14.88 18.99
N GLY A 224 -22.79 -13.55 19.11
CA GLY A 224 -23.55 -12.94 20.20
C GLY A 224 -22.77 -12.69 21.49
N THR A 225 -21.44 -12.91 21.50
CA THR A 225 -20.58 -12.52 22.63
C THR A 225 -20.69 -11.01 22.88
N PRO A 226 -21.19 -10.56 24.05
CA PRO A 226 -21.28 -9.14 24.36
C PRO A 226 -19.89 -8.52 24.44
N SER A 227 -19.72 -7.32 23.90
CA SER A 227 -18.49 -6.56 24.12
C SER A 227 -18.28 -6.37 25.62
N PRO A 228 -17.10 -6.70 26.19
CA PRO A 228 -16.81 -6.41 27.60
C PRO A 228 -16.79 -4.90 27.89
N PHE A 229 -16.80 -4.08 26.83
CA PHE A 229 -16.89 -2.62 26.88
C PHE A 229 -18.25 -2.07 26.42
N ALA A 230 -19.28 -2.91 26.22
CA ALA A 230 -20.60 -2.46 25.78
C ALA A 230 -21.17 -1.34 26.67
N ASN A 231 -20.79 -1.34 27.94
CA ASN A 231 -21.21 -0.35 28.94
C ASN A 231 -20.06 0.56 29.40
N THR A 232 -18.91 0.54 28.74
CA THR A 232 -17.81 1.46 29.07
C THR A 232 -18.09 2.81 28.44
N PRO A 233 -18.30 3.88 29.23
CA PRO A 233 -18.56 5.20 28.68
C PRO A 233 -17.34 5.65 27.87
N PHE A 234 -17.59 6.28 26.73
CA PHE A 234 -16.53 6.97 25.99
C PHE A 234 -15.93 8.05 26.91
N PRO A 235 -14.60 8.13 27.05
CA PRO A 235 -14.00 9.24 27.76
C PRO A 235 -14.39 10.55 27.04
N PRO A 236 -14.61 11.65 27.77
CA PRO A 236 -14.87 12.94 27.16
C PRO A 236 -13.69 13.30 26.25
N PHE A 237 -13.99 13.73 25.03
CA PHE A 237 -12.97 14.29 24.14
C PHE A 237 -12.48 15.64 24.72
N PRO A 238 -11.17 15.93 24.64
CA PRO A 238 -10.64 17.25 24.98
C PRO A 238 -11.10 18.33 24.00
#